data_AF-A0A5N7C1Q3-F1
#
_entry.id   AF-A0A5N7C1Q3-F1
#
_cell.length_a   1.000
_cell.length_b   1.000
_cell.length_c   1.000
_cell.angle_alpha   90.00
_cell.angle_beta   90.00
_cell.angle_gamma   90.00
#
_symmetry.space_group_name_H-M   'P 1'
#
loop_
_entity.id
_entity.type
_entity.pdbx_description
1 polymer ?
#
loop_
_entity_poly.entity_id
_entity_poly.type
_entity_poly.pdbx_seq_one_letter_code
_entity_poly.pdbx_strand_id
1 'polypeptide(L)'
;MAPTAATAAQPTPPSLSLPPSQFARLQPHAYLLAHLSPPPASNQPSIRANGRATSQFRVTSANTGSLTHTNGSAVVRLGDTTAVCGVRAEILHTDDIASWSVSRPPPASSATTSNKRRKLMPSQSEDDDSDDDESHIQDFNLVVPNLSLSTRCAPGFIPGAPPSAMAQSLSHQILTLLHSTRLVRTEDLRIWYQPPNFGAEELERHNEDEQMDVDAPQGEAATEKNREIKAFWVLYIDVMIVSLAGNPFDAAWAAVLAALRDTKLPRAWWDVDNEMVVCSEAVSEARKLTLRGLPVSSSFCVFEADAASGWRAVVVPDAEEERELDDSARRGNQRRWILADPDGYEEGLSQERVCVVVDKEQGGKGKTVVLKLEKNGGWAVDAKELKALVDISAQRWEELKQILEQC
;
A
#
# COMPACT_ATOMS: atom_id res chain seq x y z
N MET A 1 -29.27 -36.03 70.20
CA MET A 1 -28.64 -36.24 68.87
C MET A 1 -29.71 -36.02 67.82
N ALA A 2 -29.72 -34.86 67.19
CA ALA A 2 -30.56 -34.52 66.04
C ALA A 2 -29.61 -34.06 64.92
N PRO A 3 -29.78 -34.50 63.67
CA PRO A 3 -28.81 -34.27 62.61
C PRO A 3 -28.88 -32.81 62.13
N THR A 4 -27.70 -32.23 61.92
CA THR A 4 -27.49 -30.89 61.34
C THR A 4 -27.93 -30.87 59.88
N ALA A 5 -28.84 -29.96 59.55
CA ALA A 5 -29.32 -29.72 58.20
C ALA A 5 -28.18 -29.27 57.27
N ALA A 6 -28.05 -29.96 56.13
CA ALA A 6 -27.14 -29.60 55.05
C ALA A 6 -27.60 -28.27 54.41
N THR A 7 -26.68 -27.34 54.27
CA THR A 7 -26.87 -26.05 53.60
C THR A 7 -27.14 -26.31 52.11
N ALA A 8 -28.34 -25.97 51.65
CA ALA A 8 -28.76 -26.13 50.26
C ALA A 8 -27.93 -25.20 49.35
N ALA A 9 -27.29 -25.77 48.33
CA ALA A 9 -26.65 -25.02 47.25
C ALA A 9 -27.69 -24.18 46.51
N GLN A 10 -27.37 -22.90 46.26
CA GLN A 10 -28.23 -22.01 45.49
C GLN A 10 -28.34 -22.50 44.04
N PRO A 11 -29.54 -22.48 43.42
CA PRO A 11 -29.70 -22.83 42.02
C PRO A 11 -29.07 -21.74 41.14
N THR A 12 -28.05 -22.11 40.36
CA THR A 12 -27.51 -21.28 39.29
C THR A 12 -28.67 -20.84 38.37
N PRO A 13 -28.80 -19.55 38.03
CA PRO A 13 -29.87 -19.08 37.16
C PRO A 13 -29.81 -19.80 35.79
N PRO A 14 -30.94 -20.07 35.14
CA PRO A 14 -30.96 -20.73 33.84
C PRO A 14 -30.18 -19.88 32.83
N SER A 15 -29.07 -20.43 32.31
CA SER A 15 -28.29 -19.82 31.25
C SER A 15 -29.14 -19.71 30.00
N LEU A 16 -29.45 -18.48 29.57
CA LEU A 16 -30.12 -18.25 28.30
C LEU A 16 -29.14 -18.62 27.17
N SER A 17 -29.40 -19.72 26.45
CA SER A 17 -28.63 -20.07 25.26
C SER A 17 -29.15 -19.26 24.07
N LEU A 18 -28.36 -18.26 23.69
CA LEU A 18 -28.64 -17.45 22.50
C LEU A 18 -27.98 -18.10 21.27
N PRO A 19 -28.63 -18.08 20.09
CA PRO A 19 -27.97 -18.41 18.84
C PRO A 19 -26.73 -17.52 18.62
N PRO A 20 -25.62 -18.04 18.07
CA PRO A 20 -24.37 -17.29 17.90
C PRO A 20 -24.55 -15.95 17.15
N SER A 21 -25.41 -15.92 16.14
CA SER A 21 -25.69 -14.72 15.35
C SER A 21 -26.42 -13.61 16.13
N GLN A 22 -27.25 -13.98 17.11
CA GLN A 22 -27.95 -13.02 17.97
C GLN A 22 -27.02 -12.54 19.09
N PHE A 23 -26.25 -13.45 19.68
CA PHE A 23 -25.27 -13.11 20.70
C PHE A 23 -24.18 -12.18 20.16
N ALA A 24 -23.68 -12.44 18.96
CA ALA A 24 -22.71 -11.57 18.28
C ALA A 24 -23.20 -10.14 18.07
N ARG A 25 -24.52 -9.93 17.91
CA ARG A 25 -25.14 -8.61 17.76
C ARG A 25 -25.44 -7.93 19.09
N LEU A 26 -25.89 -8.69 20.09
CA LEU A 26 -26.25 -8.16 21.40
C LEU A 26 -25.00 -7.77 22.20
N GLN A 27 -23.98 -8.62 22.20
CA GLN A 27 -22.78 -8.40 23.00
C GLN A 27 -21.52 -8.80 22.24
N PRO A 28 -21.04 -7.92 21.35
CA PRO A 28 -19.96 -8.30 20.45
C PRO A 28 -18.62 -8.53 21.15
N HIS A 29 -18.34 -7.78 22.21
CA HIS A 29 -17.13 -7.93 23.03
C HIS A 29 -17.05 -9.31 23.70
N ALA A 30 -18.15 -9.78 24.28
CA ALA A 30 -18.18 -11.07 24.97
C ALA A 30 -18.15 -12.24 23.99
N TYR A 31 -18.76 -12.08 22.81
CA TYR A 31 -18.71 -13.09 21.76
C TYR A 31 -17.29 -13.35 21.27
N LEU A 32 -16.54 -12.29 20.92
CA LEU A 32 -15.16 -12.47 20.47
C LEU A 32 -14.27 -13.05 21.59
N LEU A 33 -14.45 -12.60 22.83
CA LEU A 33 -13.71 -13.12 23.98
C LEU A 33 -13.98 -14.60 24.21
N ALA A 34 -15.24 -15.05 24.14
CA ALA A 34 -15.60 -16.46 24.32
C ALA A 34 -14.91 -17.38 23.28
N HIS A 35 -14.72 -16.87 22.06
CA HIS A 35 -14.00 -17.57 20.99
C HIS A 35 -12.47 -17.55 21.19
N LEU A 36 -11.91 -16.44 21.67
CA LEU A 36 -10.47 -16.30 21.91
C LEU A 36 -9.98 -17.00 23.18
N SER A 37 -10.82 -17.12 24.21
CA SER A 37 -10.54 -17.87 25.44
C SER A 37 -11.65 -18.89 25.73
N PRO A 38 -11.67 -20.03 25.02
CA PRO A 38 -12.59 -21.10 25.36
C PRO A 38 -12.31 -21.61 26.79
N PRO A 39 -13.35 -21.98 27.56
CA PRO A 39 -13.17 -22.52 28.90
C PRO A 39 -12.34 -23.81 28.84
N PRO A 40 -11.48 -24.08 29.83
CA PRO A 40 -10.54 -25.21 29.82
C PRO A 40 -11.22 -26.59 29.76
N ALA A 41 -12.53 -26.64 30.03
CA ALA A 41 -13.35 -27.85 29.89
C ALA A 41 -13.61 -28.23 28.41
N SER A 42 -13.58 -27.26 27.49
CA SER A 42 -13.67 -27.50 26.06
C SER A 42 -12.27 -27.47 25.50
N ASN A 43 -11.70 -28.64 25.18
CA ASN A 43 -10.34 -28.82 24.64
C ASN A 43 -10.19 -28.24 23.19
N GLN A 44 -10.91 -27.16 22.89
CA GLN A 44 -10.92 -26.45 21.63
C GLN A 44 -9.81 -25.38 21.64
N PRO A 45 -9.02 -25.27 20.57
CA PRO A 45 -8.02 -24.22 20.46
C PRO A 45 -8.70 -22.84 20.37
N SER A 46 -7.97 -21.79 20.76
CA SER A 46 -8.41 -20.40 20.63
C SER A 46 -8.58 -20.04 19.15
N ILE A 47 -9.80 -20.14 18.65
CA ILE A 47 -10.16 -19.89 17.25
C ILE A 47 -11.03 -18.64 17.21
N ARG A 48 -10.77 -17.75 16.24
CA ARG A 48 -11.57 -16.54 16.02
C ARG A 48 -13.01 -16.89 15.65
N ALA A 49 -13.93 -15.92 15.70
CA ALA A 49 -15.32 -16.10 15.27
C ALA A 49 -15.47 -16.69 13.85
N ASN A 50 -14.45 -16.52 13.00
CA ASN A 50 -14.41 -17.01 11.61
C ASN A 50 -13.71 -18.36 11.40
N GLY A 51 -13.32 -19.07 12.47
CA GLY A 51 -12.61 -20.34 12.31
C GLY A 51 -11.09 -20.22 12.11
N ARG A 52 -10.55 -19.00 12.04
CA ARG A 52 -9.13 -18.71 11.80
C ARG A 52 -8.32 -18.63 13.10
N ALA A 53 -7.01 -18.94 13.03
CA ALA A 53 -6.08 -18.66 14.11
C ALA A 53 -5.80 -17.15 14.25
N THR A 54 -5.18 -16.75 15.37
CA THR A 54 -4.87 -15.34 15.68
C THR A 54 -3.94 -14.69 14.65
N SER A 55 -2.94 -15.42 14.16
CA SER A 55 -1.95 -14.94 13.18
C SER A 55 -2.26 -15.32 11.72
N GLN A 56 -3.39 -15.95 11.45
CA GLN A 56 -3.70 -16.50 10.13
C GLN A 56 -4.40 -15.48 9.20
N PHE A 57 -3.73 -15.15 8.09
CA PHE A 57 -4.30 -14.33 7.02
C PHE A 57 -5.39 -15.06 6.23
N ARG A 58 -6.28 -14.30 5.57
CA ARG A 58 -7.22 -14.85 4.59
C ARG A 58 -6.49 -15.42 3.39
N VAL A 59 -7.08 -16.44 2.77
CA VAL A 59 -6.65 -16.93 1.46
C VAL A 59 -6.76 -15.79 0.47
N THR A 60 -5.68 -15.57 -0.28
CA THR A 60 -5.62 -14.51 -1.29
C THR A 60 -5.46 -15.08 -2.68
N SER A 61 -6.29 -14.60 -3.59
CA SER A 61 -6.15 -14.86 -5.02
C SER A 61 -6.08 -13.54 -5.77
N ALA A 62 -5.17 -13.47 -6.73
CA ALA A 62 -5.03 -12.34 -7.64
C ALA A 62 -5.25 -12.85 -9.07
N ASN A 63 -5.85 -12.01 -9.92
CA ASN A 63 -5.91 -12.22 -11.37
C ASN A 63 -5.51 -10.90 -12.02
N THR A 64 -4.39 -10.88 -12.73
CA THR A 64 -3.91 -9.73 -13.51
C THR A 64 -4.60 -9.70 -14.88
N GLY A 65 -4.66 -8.54 -15.53
CA GLY A 65 -5.18 -8.40 -16.90
C GLY A 65 -6.67 -8.70 -17.08
N SER A 66 -7.49 -8.52 -16.03
CA SER A 66 -8.94 -8.83 -16.07
C SER A 66 -9.79 -7.81 -16.85
N LEU A 67 -9.31 -6.56 -17.00
CA LEU A 67 -10.00 -5.48 -17.71
C LEU A 67 -9.25 -5.18 -19.02
N THR A 68 -9.99 -5.09 -20.13
CA THR A 68 -9.41 -4.96 -21.48
C THR A 68 -9.12 -3.54 -21.92
N HIS A 69 -9.80 -2.53 -21.36
CA HIS A 69 -9.67 -1.11 -21.75
C HIS A 69 -8.65 -0.34 -20.88
N THR A 70 -7.91 -1.03 -20.02
CA THR A 70 -6.95 -0.41 -19.09
C THR A 70 -5.53 -0.81 -19.46
N ASN A 71 -4.56 0.08 -19.23
CA ASN A 71 -3.14 -0.21 -19.46
C ASN A 71 -2.62 -1.32 -18.55
N GLY A 72 -3.20 -1.45 -17.36
CA GLY A 72 -3.00 -2.56 -16.44
C GLY A 72 -4.25 -2.78 -15.59
N SER A 73 -4.50 -4.01 -15.19
CA SER A 73 -5.60 -4.29 -14.28
C SER A 73 -5.33 -5.47 -13.39
N ALA A 74 -6.00 -5.51 -12.24
CA ALA A 74 -5.99 -6.66 -11.37
C ALA A 74 -7.30 -6.79 -10.60
N VAL A 75 -7.70 -8.03 -10.35
CA VAL A 75 -8.76 -8.37 -9.40
C VAL A 75 -8.12 -9.18 -8.28
N VAL A 76 -8.21 -8.68 -7.06
CA VAL A 76 -7.67 -9.35 -5.88
C VAL A 76 -8.81 -9.66 -4.92
N ARG A 77 -8.84 -10.91 -4.45
CA ARG A 77 -9.79 -11.40 -3.47
C ARG A 77 -9.05 -11.88 -2.25
N LEU A 78 -9.39 -11.31 -1.09
CA LEU A 78 -8.91 -11.70 0.23
C LEU A 78 -10.08 -12.24 1.04
N GLY A 79 -10.26 -13.56 1.01
CA GLY A 79 -11.44 -14.23 1.55
C GLY A 79 -12.72 -13.70 0.88
N ASP A 80 -13.53 -12.95 1.63
CA ASP A 80 -14.77 -12.35 1.14
C ASP A 80 -14.62 -10.89 0.72
N THR A 81 -13.49 -10.24 1.03
CA THR A 81 -13.18 -8.89 0.54
C THR A 81 -12.64 -9.00 -0.89
N THR A 82 -13.26 -8.30 -1.84
CA THR A 82 -12.82 -8.29 -3.24
C THR A 82 -12.59 -6.87 -3.70
N ALA A 83 -11.41 -6.60 -4.25
CA ALA A 83 -11.01 -5.33 -4.82
C ALA A 83 -10.62 -5.50 -6.30
N VAL A 84 -11.03 -4.55 -7.12
CA VAL A 84 -10.69 -4.46 -8.54
C VAL A 84 -9.90 -3.19 -8.72
N CYS A 85 -8.76 -3.26 -9.40
CA CYS A 85 -7.94 -2.10 -9.72
C CYS A 85 -7.74 -2.01 -11.22
N GLY A 86 -7.90 -0.80 -11.77
CA GLY A 86 -7.55 -0.46 -13.14
C GLY A 86 -6.55 0.69 -13.16
N VAL A 87 -5.52 0.57 -13.99
CA VAL A 87 -4.53 1.63 -14.24
C VAL A 87 -4.77 2.17 -15.63
N ARG A 88 -4.98 3.49 -15.72
CA ARG A 88 -5.06 4.24 -16.97
C ARG A 88 -3.90 5.20 -17.04
N ALA A 89 -3.25 5.26 -18.20
CA ALA A 89 -2.19 6.21 -18.45
C ALA A 89 -2.68 7.32 -19.38
N GLU A 90 -2.42 8.56 -19.02
CA GLU A 90 -2.66 9.75 -19.85
C GLU A 90 -1.36 10.52 -20.05
N ILE A 91 -1.31 11.36 -21.07
CA ILE A 91 -0.11 12.15 -21.38
C ILE A 91 -0.34 13.56 -20.87
N LEU A 92 0.60 14.06 -20.08
CA LEU A 92 0.64 15.43 -19.60
C LEU A 92 1.83 16.15 -20.24
N HIS A 93 1.56 17.25 -20.93
CA HIS A 93 2.59 18.08 -21.54
C HIS A 93 3.38 18.83 -20.46
N THR A 94 4.68 19.03 -20.70
CA THR A 94 5.53 19.78 -19.76
C THR A 94 5.08 21.22 -19.54
N ASP A 95 4.36 21.80 -20.49
CA ASP A 95 3.85 23.18 -20.42
C ASP A 95 2.67 23.33 -19.44
N ASP A 96 1.91 22.25 -19.24
CA ASP A 96 0.79 22.22 -18.28
C ASP A 96 1.26 21.97 -16.84
N ILE A 97 2.53 21.60 -16.67
CA ILE A 97 3.12 21.34 -15.36
C ILE A 97 3.68 22.66 -14.83
N ALA A 98 2.93 23.31 -13.93
CA ALA A 98 3.35 24.56 -13.30
C ALA A 98 4.74 24.46 -12.64
N SER A 99 5.03 23.33 -11.99
CA SER A 99 6.31 23.09 -11.31
C SER A 99 7.50 22.90 -12.26
N TRP A 100 7.28 22.45 -13.51
CA TRP A 100 8.35 22.14 -14.48
C TRP A 100 9.18 23.38 -14.85
N SER A 101 8.50 24.53 -14.99
CA SER A 101 9.14 25.81 -15.31
C SER A 101 10.10 26.31 -14.21
N VAL A 102 9.96 25.83 -12.98
CA VAL A 102 10.76 26.21 -11.81
C VAL A 102 11.93 25.25 -11.59
N SER A 103 11.80 23.98 -11.97
CA SER A 103 12.84 22.94 -11.84
C SER A 103 13.97 23.05 -12.87
N ARG A 104 13.80 23.85 -13.93
CA ARG A 104 14.82 24.03 -14.97
C ARG A 104 15.95 24.93 -14.42
N PRO A 105 17.20 24.46 -14.29
CA PRO A 105 18.31 25.39 -14.12
C PRO A 105 18.32 26.34 -15.34
N PRO A 106 18.52 27.65 -15.14
CA PRO A 106 18.46 28.60 -16.25
C PRO A 106 19.47 28.17 -17.32
N PRO A 107 19.10 28.23 -18.62
CA PRO A 107 20.03 27.97 -19.68
C PRO A 107 21.22 28.91 -19.53
N ALA A 108 22.44 28.38 -19.66
CA ALA A 108 23.71 29.08 -19.46
C ALA A 108 24.01 30.14 -20.53
N SER A 109 23.01 30.90 -21.00
CA SER A 109 23.13 31.94 -22.03
C SER A 109 22.68 33.34 -21.58
N SER A 110 22.36 33.56 -20.29
CA SER A 110 22.09 34.91 -19.76
C SER A 110 22.78 35.21 -18.43
N ALA A 111 24.09 34.97 -18.36
CA ALA A 111 24.92 35.47 -17.28
C ALA A 111 25.20 36.99 -17.44
N THR A 112 24.20 37.82 -17.17
CA THR A 112 24.40 39.24 -16.86
C THR A 112 24.40 39.41 -15.34
N THR A 113 25.61 39.43 -14.78
CA THR A 113 26.01 40.14 -13.55
C THR A 113 25.01 40.23 -12.39
N SER A 114 25.11 39.32 -11.41
CA SER A 114 25.07 39.74 -9.99
C SER A 114 25.55 38.65 -9.02
N ASN A 115 26.62 38.99 -8.30
CA ASN A 115 26.98 38.60 -6.92
C ASN A 115 26.99 37.11 -6.50
N LYS A 116 28.14 36.50 -6.81
CA LYS A 116 29.02 35.72 -5.90
C LYS A 116 28.56 35.63 -4.42
N ARG A 117 27.79 34.59 -4.08
CA ARG A 117 27.74 34.05 -2.71
C ARG A 117 28.19 32.59 -2.73
N ARG A 118 29.48 32.44 -2.47
CA ARG A 118 30.23 31.19 -2.39
C ARG A 118 29.70 30.37 -1.20
N LYS A 119 29.10 29.21 -1.43
CA LYS A 119 28.98 28.14 -0.42
C LYS A 119 29.55 26.87 -1.05
N LEU A 120 30.63 26.37 -0.44
CA LEU A 120 31.41 25.22 -0.90
C LEU A 120 30.52 23.96 -0.98
N MET A 121 30.61 23.25 -2.11
CA MET A 121 30.20 21.85 -2.23
C MET A 121 31.37 20.93 -1.80
N PRO A 122 31.13 19.80 -1.12
CA PRO A 122 31.99 18.64 -1.24
C PRO A 122 31.52 17.74 -2.38
N SER A 123 32.50 17.09 -3.00
CA SER A 123 32.43 16.16 -4.11
C SER A 123 31.95 14.75 -3.72
N GLN A 124 31.40 14.03 -4.70
CA GLN A 124 31.22 12.56 -4.85
C GLN A 124 30.05 11.88 -4.12
N SER A 125 29.09 11.36 -4.89
CA SER A 125 28.72 9.92 -4.96
C SER A 125 27.53 9.71 -5.92
N GLU A 126 27.58 8.62 -6.70
CA GLU A 126 26.58 8.17 -7.70
C GLU A 126 25.25 7.67 -7.07
N ASP A 127 24.80 8.30 -5.98
CA ASP A 127 23.58 7.92 -5.24
C ASP A 127 22.43 8.95 -5.39
N ASP A 128 22.65 10.03 -6.16
CA ASP A 128 21.77 11.23 -6.21
C ASP A 128 20.54 11.08 -7.13
N ASP A 129 20.51 10.10 -8.04
CA ASP A 129 19.34 9.88 -8.92
C ASP A 129 18.08 9.47 -8.14
N SER A 130 18.23 9.00 -6.90
CA SER A 130 17.13 8.47 -6.11
C SER A 130 16.29 9.53 -5.39
N ASP A 131 16.88 10.69 -5.08
CA ASP A 131 16.22 11.78 -4.34
C ASP A 131 15.58 12.80 -5.29
N ASP A 132 16.19 13.06 -6.47
CA ASP A 132 15.57 13.87 -7.52
C ASP A 132 14.25 13.26 -8.05
N ASP A 133 14.17 11.92 -8.09
CA ASP A 133 12.96 11.17 -8.45
C ASP A 133 11.79 11.44 -7.48
N GLU A 134 12.06 11.63 -6.18
CA GLU A 134 11.02 11.82 -5.15
C GLU A 134 10.34 13.17 -5.29
N SER A 135 11.12 14.24 -5.47
CA SER A 135 10.62 15.59 -5.73
C SER A 135 9.81 15.62 -7.02
N HIS A 136 10.30 15.03 -8.11
CA HIS A 136 9.61 15.14 -9.39
C HIS A 136 8.24 14.42 -9.42
N ILE A 137 8.07 13.25 -8.81
CA ILE A 137 6.75 12.58 -8.81
C ILE A 137 5.73 13.33 -7.95
N GLN A 138 6.16 13.82 -6.78
CA GLN A 138 5.30 14.59 -5.88
C GLN A 138 4.99 15.97 -6.46
N ASP A 139 5.98 16.66 -7.02
CA ASP A 139 5.85 17.99 -7.58
C ASP A 139 5.04 18.01 -8.88
N PHE A 140 5.07 16.91 -9.65
CA PHE A 140 4.36 16.78 -10.93
C PHE A 140 3.04 15.99 -10.81
N ASN A 141 2.66 15.51 -9.62
CA ASN A 141 1.42 14.75 -9.37
C ASN A 141 1.14 13.65 -10.40
N LEU A 142 2.19 12.89 -10.78
CA LEU A 142 2.11 11.93 -11.89
C LEU A 142 1.28 10.67 -11.55
N VAL A 143 0.93 10.46 -10.29
CA VAL A 143 0.17 9.31 -9.85
C VAL A 143 -1.05 9.77 -9.06
N VAL A 144 -2.23 9.37 -9.53
CA VAL A 144 -3.51 9.76 -8.94
C VAL A 144 -4.30 8.51 -8.60
N PRO A 145 -4.24 8.03 -7.34
CA PRO A 145 -5.06 6.93 -6.88
C PRO A 145 -6.43 7.43 -6.44
N ASN A 146 -7.46 6.69 -6.84
CA ASN A 146 -8.84 6.94 -6.47
C ASN A 146 -9.48 5.65 -5.98
N LEU A 147 -10.01 5.65 -4.76
CA LEU A 147 -10.69 4.49 -4.19
C LEU A 147 -12.19 4.75 -4.11
N SER A 148 -12.95 3.89 -4.80
CA SER A 148 -14.40 3.86 -4.78
C SER A 148 -14.91 2.66 -3.99
N LEU A 149 -15.85 2.93 -3.08
CA LEU A 149 -16.59 1.91 -2.35
C LEU A 149 -17.93 1.73 -3.07
N SER A 150 -18.11 0.58 -3.73
CA SER A 150 -19.35 0.29 -4.44
C SER A 150 -20.54 0.22 -3.46
N THR A 151 -21.72 0.56 -3.95
CA THR A 151 -22.98 0.54 -3.17
C THR A 151 -23.39 -0.86 -2.68
N ARG A 152 -22.77 -1.91 -3.23
CA ARG A 152 -22.96 -3.30 -2.81
C ARG A 152 -21.94 -3.76 -1.76
N CYS A 153 -20.92 -2.96 -1.43
CA CYS A 153 -19.83 -3.40 -0.54
C CYS A 153 -20.28 -3.65 0.89
N ALA A 154 -21.11 -2.76 1.41
CA ALA A 154 -21.67 -2.84 2.75
C ALA A 154 -23.05 -2.16 2.74
N PRO A 155 -23.99 -2.58 3.61
CA PRO A 155 -25.33 -2.01 3.67
C PRO A 155 -25.36 -0.51 4.04
N GLY A 156 -24.23 0.06 4.48
CA GLY A 156 -24.09 1.48 4.80
C GLY A 156 -23.76 2.40 3.61
N PHE A 157 -23.47 1.88 2.41
CA PHE A 157 -23.12 2.71 1.25
C PHE A 157 -24.32 2.95 0.34
N ILE A 158 -24.84 4.18 0.39
CA ILE A 158 -26.00 4.61 -0.40
C ILE A 158 -25.54 5.03 -1.81
N PRO A 159 -26.24 4.65 -2.89
CA PRO A 159 -25.98 5.16 -4.23
C PRO A 159 -26.07 6.68 -4.32
N GLY A 160 -25.10 7.30 -5.00
CA GLY A 160 -25.09 8.75 -5.25
C GLY A 160 -24.66 9.60 -4.06
N ALA A 161 -24.22 8.99 -2.94
CA ALA A 161 -23.60 9.73 -1.86
C ALA A 161 -22.24 10.31 -2.29
N PRO A 162 -21.84 11.49 -1.78
CA PRO A 162 -20.48 11.99 -1.96
C PRO A 162 -19.45 11.00 -1.40
N PRO A 163 -18.18 11.08 -1.84
CA PRO A 163 -17.14 10.16 -1.39
C PRO A 163 -17.07 10.14 0.14
N SER A 164 -17.16 8.95 0.73
CA SER A 164 -17.15 8.78 2.18
C SER A 164 -15.80 9.18 2.78
N ALA A 165 -15.79 9.58 4.05
CA ALA A 165 -14.55 9.90 4.76
C ALA A 165 -13.55 8.74 4.73
N MET A 166 -14.03 7.49 4.79
CA MET A 166 -13.21 6.29 4.66
C MET A 166 -12.59 6.16 3.26
N ALA A 167 -13.36 6.40 2.20
CA ALA A 167 -12.82 6.33 0.83
C ALA A 167 -11.75 7.41 0.60
N GLN A 168 -11.98 8.63 1.10
CA GLN A 168 -11.03 9.73 1.01
C GLN A 168 -9.75 9.45 1.81
N SER A 169 -9.87 8.97 3.06
CA SER A 169 -8.71 8.66 3.88
C SER A 169 -7.89 7.51 3.30
N LEU A 170 -8.53 6.45 2.81
CA LEU A 170 -7.84 5.32 2.16
C LEU A 170 -7.15 5.75 0.86
N SER A 171 -7.80 6.56 0.03
CA SER A 171 -7.18 7.10 -1.21
C SER A 171 -5.92 7.90 -0.89
N HIS A 172 -6.00 8.76 0.13
CA HIS A 172 -4.85 9.53 0.58
C HIS A 172 -3.75 8.64 1.18
N GLN A 173 -4.10 7.61 1.96
CA GLN A 173 -3.11 6.67 2.50
C GLN A 173 -2.39 5.88 1.41
N ILE A 174 -3.11 5.48 0.35
CA ILE A 174 -2.52 4.82 -0.83
C ILE A 174 -1.59 5.78 -1.57
N LEU A 175 -1.98 7.05 -1.76
CA LEU A 175 -1.13 8.06 -2.37
C LEU A 175 0.17 8.26 -1.59
N THR A 176 0.08 8.47 -0.28
CA THR A 176 1.25 8.62 0.60
C THR A 176 2.13 7.37 0.59
N LEU A 177 1.54 6.17 0.47
CA LEU A 177 2.29 4.94 0.28
C LEU A 177 3.01 4.88 -1.07
N LEU A 178 2.35 5.23 -2.18
CA LEU A 178 2.96 5.23 -3.51
C LEU A 178 4.18 6.16 -3.56
N HIS A 179 4.09 7.32 -2.92
CA HIS A 179 5.21 8.25 -2.82
C HIS A 179 6.35 7.73 -1.94
N SER A 180 6.04 7.24 -0.73
CA SER A 180 7.06 6.73 0.20
C SER A 180 7.76 5.45 -0.28
N THR A 181 7.06 4.60 -1.04
CA THR A 181 7.59 3.32 -1.52
C THR A 181 8.42 3.45 -2.80
N ARG A 182 8.41 4.61 -3.48
CA ARG A 182 9.14 4.87 -4.74
C ARG A 182 8.95 3.74 -5.78
N LEU A 183 7.72 3.21 -5.87
CA LEU A 183 7.39 2.04 -6.68
C LEU A 183 7.60 2.26 -8.18
N VAL A 184 7.19 3.43 -8.68
CA VAL A 184 7.24 3.79 -10.11
C VAL A 184 8.46 4.68 -10.35
N ARG A 185 9.26 4.34 -11.35
CA ARG A 185 10.43 5.14 -11.72
C ARG A 185 10.03 6.30 -12.63
N THR A 186 10.59 7.49 -12.41
CA THR A 186 10.30 8.65 -13.26
C THR A 186 10.81 8.46 -14.67
N GLU A 187 11.91 7.72 -14.86
CA GLU A 187 12.49 7.39 -16.18
C GLU A 187 11.51 6.67 -17.10
N ASP A 188 10.62 5.83 -16.55
CA ASP A 188 9.63 5.07 -17.31
C ASP A 188 8.43 5.93 -17.71
N LEU A 189 8.21 7.05 -17.01
CA LEU A 189 7.12 8.00 -17.28
C LEU A 189 7.54 9.15 -18.19
N ARG A 190 8.85 9.40 -18.36
CA ARG A 190 9.37 10.49 -19.20
C ARG A 190 9.23 10.15 -20.68
N ILE A 191 8.60 11.05 -21.44
CA ILE A 191 8.54 10.98 -22.89
C ILE A 191 9.65 11.87 -23.44
N TRP A 192 10.66 11.21 -23.99
CA TRP A 192 11.82 11.85 -24.58
C TRP A 192 11.51 12.31 -26.00
N TYR A 193 11.86 13.56 -26.28
CA TYR A 193 12.06 14.05 -27.63
C TYR A 193 13.55 13.97 -27.94
N GLN A 194 13.92 13.14 -28.91
CA GLN A 194 15.19 13.28 -29.60
C GLN A 194 14.91 14.14 -30.82
N PRO A 195 15.43 15.39 -30.87
CA PRO A 195 15.42 16.14 -32.09
C PRO A 195 16.04 15.28 -33.18
N PRO A 196 15.45 15.23 -34.39
CA PRO A 196 16.15 14.70 -35.54
C PRO A 196 17.53 15.33 -35.57
N ASN A 197 18.55 14.49 -35.56
CA ASN A 197 19.91 14.95 -35.73
C ASN A 197 19.96 15.45 -37.19
N PHE A 198 19.63 16.73 -37.41
CA PHE A 198 20.04 17.43 -38.61
C PHE A 198 21.55 17.53 -38.50
N GLY A 199 22.21 16.43 -38.84
CA GLY A 199 23.65 16.38 -38.91
C GLY A 199 24.09 17.53 -39.79
N ALA A 200 25.16 18.18 -39.37
CA ALA A 200 25.92 19.12 -40.18
C ALA A 200 26.44 18.49 -41.51
N GLU A 201 26.08 17.24 -41.83
CA GLU A 201 26.49 16.51 -43.04
C GLU A 201 25.73 16.90 -44.32
N GLU A 202 24.65 17.71 -44.25
CA GLU A 202 23.99 18.24 -45.47
C GLU A 202 24.36 19.68 -45.81
N LEU A 203 24.90 20.47 -44.87
CA LEU A 203 25.42 21.81 -45.16
C LEU A 203 26.89 21.82 -45.60
N GLU A 204 27.63 20.74 -45.36
CA GLU A 204 29.05 20.64 -45.77
C GLU A 204 29.25 20.14 -47.21
N ARG A 205 28.22 19.58 -47.87
CA ARG A 205 28.33 19.07 -49.25
C ARG A 205 28.35 20.14 -50.35
N HIS A 206 28.43 21.43 -50.00
CA HIS A 206 28.43 22.52 -50.98
C HIS A 206 29.57 23.53 -50.87
N ASN A 207 30.58 23.30 -50.02
CA ASN A 207 31.80 24.15 -49.96
C ASN A 207 33.07 23.28 -49.82
N GLU A 208 33.30 22.36 -50.74
CA GLU A 208 34.53 21.54 -50.79
C GLU A 208 35.71 22.21 -51.54
N ASP A 209 35.72 23.53 -51.71
CA ASP A 209 36.83 24.28 -52.31
C ASP A 209 37.27 25.43 -51.40
N GLU A 210 37.79 25.14 -50.20
CA GLU A 210 38.81 25.97 -49.53
C GLU A 210 39.30 25.28 -48.24
N GLN A 211 40.46 24.62 -48.38
CA GLN A 211 41.15 23.90 -47.33
C GLN A 211 41.92 24.88 -46.43
N MET A 212 41.65 24.87 -45.11
CA MET A 212 42.59 25.34 -44.08
C MET A 212 42.55 24.39 -42.88
N ASP A 213 43.63 23.63 -42.74
CA ASP A 213 43.98 22.80 -41.58
C ASP A 213 43.94 23.62 -40.28
N VAL A 214 43.03 23.27 -39.38
CA VAL A 214 43.17 23.59 -37.95
C VAL A 214 42.82 22.33 -37.17
N ASP A 215 43.82 21.71 -36.56
CA ASP A 215 43.71 20.57 -35.66
C ASP A 215 42.63 20.81 -34.58
N ALA A 216 41.47 20.18 -34.74
CA ALA A 216 40.46 20.05 -33.70
C ALA A 216 40.45 18.59 -33.19
N PRO A 217 40.58 18.35 -31.88
CA PRO A 217 40.72 17.01 -31.35
C PRO A 217 39.41 16.23 -31.55
N GLN A 218 39.55 14.98 -31.98
CA GLN A 218 38.52 13.95 -32.00
C GLN A 218 37.72 13.96 -30.69
N GLY A 219 36.46 14.38 -30.78
CA GLY A 219 35.49 14.37 -29.70
C GLY A 219 34.27 13.59 -30.12
N GLU A 220 34.33 12.25 -30.02
CA GLU A 220 33.18 11.33 -30.07
C GLU A 220 32.27 11.48 -28.84
N ALA A 221 31.92 12.71 -28.44
CA ALA A 221 31.20 13.01 -27.20
C ALA A 221 30.09 14.07 -27.39
N ALA A 222 29.54 14.21 -28.60
CA ALA A 222 28.57 15.27 -28.93
C ALA A 222 27.15 14.78 -29.32
N THR A 223 26.90 13.48 -29.42
CA THR A 223 25.60 12.96 -29.92
C THR A 223 24.54 12.68 -28.85
N GLU A 224 24.84 12.89 -27.56
CA GLU A 224 23.90 12.58 -26.46
C GLU A 224 23.19 13.80 -25.86
N LYS A 225 23.49 15.03 -26.29
CA LYS A 225 23.20 16.23 -25.47
C LYS A 225 21.86 16.95 -25.66
N ASN A 226 21.00 16.59 -26.60
CA ASN A 226 19.72 17.32 -26.77
C ASN A 226 18.48 16.42 -26.63
N ARG A 227 18.45 15.47 -25.68
CA ARG A 227 17.20 14.80 -25.32
C ARG A 227 16.38 15.72 -24.42
N GLU A 228 15.35 16.35 -24.98
CA GLU A 228 14.45 17.19 -24.20
C GLU A 228 13.24 16.37 -23.72
N ILE A 229 12.87 16.53 -22.46
CA ILE A 229 11.63 15.97 -21.93
C ILE A 229 10.51 16.93 -22.31
N LYS A 230 9.50 16.44 -23.03
CA LYS A 230 8.35 17.26 -23.49
C LYS A 230 7.02 16.84 -22.91
N ALA A 231 6.93 15.62 -22.37
CA ALA A 231 5.73 15.14 -21.72
C ALA A 231 6.05 14.06 -20.68
N PHE A 232 5.11 13.86 -19.78
CA PHE A 232 5.12 12.81 -18.78
C PHE A 232 3.85 11.96 -18.90
N TRP A 233 3.99 10.67 -18.60
CA TRP A 233 2.84 9.81 -18.35
C TRP A 233 2.29 10.05 -16.96
N VAL A 234 0.99 10.32 -16.88
CA VAL A 234 0.21 10.39 -15.64
C VAL A 234 -0.57 9.09 -15.48
N LEU A 235 -0.40 8.42 -14.35
CA LEU A 235 -1.07 7.17 -14.03
C LEU A 235 -2.26 7.44 -13.11
N TYR A 236 -3.46 7.23 -13.64
CA TYR A 236 -4.70 7.18 -12.86
C TYR A 236 -4.93 5.75 -12.40
N ILE A 237 -4.99 5.56 -11.08
CA ILE A 237 -5.17 4.24 -10.46
C ILE A 237 -6.57 4.23 -9.83
N ASP A 238 -7.53 3.62 -10.52
CA ASP A 238 -8.89 3.49 -10.02
C ASP A 238 -9.06 2.14 -9.32
N VAL A 239 -9.28 2.18 -8.01
CA VAL A 239 -9.60 1.02 -7.18
C VAL A 239 -11.10 1.03 -6.87
N MET A 240 -11.75 -0.09 -7.11
CA MET A 240 -13.14 -0.34 -6.75
C MET A 240 -13.22 -1.54 -5.84
N ILE A 241 -13.65 -1.33 -4.60
CA ILE A 241 -14.03 -2.44 -3.73
C ILE A 241 -15.41 -2.93 -4.18
N VAL A 242 -15.58 -4.24 -4.28
CA VAL A 242 -16.84 -4.89 -4.67
C VAL A 242 -17.55 -5.46 -3.45
N SER A 243 -16.81 -6.13 -2.58
CA SER A 243 -17.30 -6.72 -1.34
C SER A 243 -16.36 -6.32 -0.21
N LEU A 244 -16.92 -5.79 0.89
CA LEU A 244 -16.16 -5.35 2.05
C LEU A 244 -16.48 -6.24 3.25
N ALA A 245 -15.57 -7.16 3.57
CA ALA A 245 -15.68 -8.04 4.74
C ALA A 245 -14.63 -7.68 5.83
N GLY A 246 -14.07 -6.48 5.80
CA GLY A 246 -12.95 -6.04 6.65
C GLY A 246 -11.66 -5.85 5.87
N ASN A 247 -10.76 -5.07 6.47
CA ASN A 247 -9.44 -4.73 5.94
C ASN A 247 -9.45 -4.22 4.48
N PRO A 248 -10.16 -3.10 4.20
CA PRO A 248 -10.23 -2.53 2.85
C PRO A 248 -8.86 -2.07 2.33
N PHE A 249 -7.99 -1.63 3.23
CA PHE A 249 -6.70 -1.05 2.87
C PHE A 249 -5.76 -2.10 2.26
N ASP A 250 -5.56 -3.24 2.92
CA ASP A 250 -4.67 -4.28 2.40
C ASP A 250 -5.20 -4.87 1.09
N ALA A 251 -6.53 -4.97 0.98
CA ALA A 251 -7.17 -5.43 -0.25
C ALA A 251 -6.95 -4.48 -1.42
N ALA A 252 -7.15 -3.18 -1.17
CA ALA A 252 -6.92 -2.14 -2.17
C ALA A 252 -5.45 -2.08 -2.56
N TRP A 253 -4.54 -2.08 -1.59
CA TRP A 253 -3.11 -2.00 -1.84
C TRP A 253 -2.59 -3.20 -2.64
N ALA A 254 -2.99 -4.43 -2.26
CA ALA A 254 -2.63 -5.63 -3.03
C ALA A 254 -3.13 -5.57 -4.48
N ALA A 255 -4.33 -5.01 -4.71
CA ALA A 255 -4.86 -4.81 -6.05
C ALA A 255 -4.07 -3.76 -6.86
N VAL A 256 -3.65 -2.67 -6.22
CA VAL A 256 -2.80 -1.64 -6.84
C VAL A 256 -1.46 -2.23 -7.28
N LEU A 257 -0.78 -2.98 -6.41
CA LEU A 257 0.50 -3.62 -6.75
C LEU A 257 0.37 -4.60 -7.92
N ALA A 258 -0.66 -5.43 -7.89
CA ALA A 258 -0.93 -6.38 -8.95
C ALA A 258 -1.22 -5.68 -10.29
N ALA A 259 -1.99 -4.59 -10.26
CA ALA A 259 -2.33 -3.82 -11.47
C ALA A 259 -1.14 -3.03 -12.02
N LEU A 260 -0.32 -2.43 -11.15
CA LEU A 260 0.91 -1.73 -11.56
C LEU A 260 1.91 -2.69 -12.20
N ARG A 261 2.00 -3.94 -11.72
CA ARG A 261 2.89 -4.97 -12.28
C ARG A 261 2.46 -5.43 -13.67
N ASP A 262 1.16 -5.41 -13.95
CA ASP A 262 0.59 -5.72 -15.27
C ASP A 262 0.62 -4.53 -16.25
N THR A 263 0.85 -3.32 -15.75
CA THR A 263 0.71 -2.09 -16.54
C THR A 263 1.72 -2.03 -17.70
N LYS A 264 1.18 -1.87 -18.90
CA LYS A 264 1.93 -1.67 -20.16
C LYS A 264 1.63 -0.30 -20.74
N LEU A 265 2.67 0.48 -20.94
CA LEU A 265 2.58 1.78 -21.59
C LEU A 265 2.96 1.63 -23.08
N PRO A 266 2.17 2.17 -24.01
CA PRO A 266 2.57 2.21 -25.41
C PRO A 266 3.80 3.11 -25.57
N ARG A 267 4.61 2.84 -26.58
CA ARG A 267 5.73 3.71 -26.92
C ARG A 267 5.19 5.06 -27.38
N ALA A 268 5.53 6.12 -26.65
CA ALA A 268 5.20 7.50 -26.99
C ALA A 268 6.47 8.27 -27.39
N TRP A 269 6.37 9.10 -28.42
CA TRP A 269 7.39 10.06 -28.80
C TRP A 269 6.75 11.40 -29.16
N TRP A 270 7.54 12.46 -29.05
CA TRP A 270 7.12 13.78 -29.48
C TRP A 270 7.24 13.91 -30.99
N ASP A 271 6.15 14.28 -31.66
CA ASP A 271 6.17 14.69 -33.05
C ASP A 271 6.27 16.22 -33.14
N VAL A 272 7.26 16.70 -33.89
CA VAL A 272 7.54 18.14 -34.08
C VAL A 272 6.49 18.77 -34.97
N ASP A 273 6.04 18.06 -35.99
CA ASP A 273 5.19 18.61 -37.04
C ASP A 273 3.78 18.90 -36.53
N ASN A 274 3.31 18.06 -35.60
CA ASN A 274 1.98 18.16 -35.02
C ASN A 274 1.97 18.78 -33.61
N GLU A 275 3.14 19.10 -33.05
CA GLU A 275 3.31 19.55 -31.66
C GLU A 275 2.54 18.67 -30.64
N MET A 276 2.45 17.37 -30.93
CA MET A 276 1.68 16.41 -30.14
C MET A 276 2.51 15.17 -29.87
N VAL A 277 2.22 14.53 -28.74
CA VAL A 277 2.78 13.20 -28.45
C VAL A 277 1.99 12.16 -29.22
N VAL A 278 2.69 11.37 -30.03
CA VAL A 278 2.11 10.25 -30.78
C VAL A 278 2.44 8.95 -30.07
N CYS A 279 1.42 8.09 -29.95
CA CYS A 279 1.55 6.75 -29.39
C CYS A 279 1.57 5.72 -30.50
N SER A 280 2.48 4.74 -30.40
CA SER A 280 2.44 3.55 -31.23
C SER A 280 1.20 2.71 -30.88
N GLU A 281 0.48 2.27 -31.92
CA GLU A 281 -0.65 1.32 -31.79
C GLU A 281 -0.15 -0.13 -31.62
N ALA A 282 1.14 -0.39 -31.89
CA ALA A 282 1.71 -1.73 -31.85
C ALA A 282 1.91 -2.22 -30.40
N VAL A 283 1.19 -3.27 -30.01
CA VAL A 283 1.30 -3.93 -28.69
C VAL A 283 2.71 -4.47 -28.44
N SER A 284 3.48 -4.77 -29.49
CA SER A 284 4.87 -5.23 -29.39
C SER A 284 5.84 -4.16 -28.90
N GLU A 285 5.51 -2.89 -29.10
CA GLU A 285 6.32 -1.75 -28.64
C GLU A 285 5.89 -1.27 -27.24
N ALA A 286 4.86 -1.89 -26.66
CA ALA A 286 4.40 -1.56 -25.33
C ALA A 286 5.42 -2.02 -24.28
N ARG A 287 5.90 -1.07 -23.46
CA ARG A 287 6.87 -1.31 -22.40
C ARG A 287 6.14 -1.56 -21.09
N LYS A 288 6.50 -2.63 -20.40
CA LYS A 288 6.05 -2.87 -19.02
C LYS A 288 6.76 -1.93 -18.06
N LEU A 289 6.04 -1.43 -17.06
CA LEU A 289 6.62 -0.62 -15.99
C LEU A 289 7.62 -1.45 -15.17
N THR A 290 8.80 -0.90 -14.89
CA THR A 290 9.80 -1.55 -14.03
C THR A 290 9.63 -1.10 -12.58
N LEU A 291 8.87 -1.87 -11.80
CA LEU A 291 8.61 -1.52 -10.41
C LEU A 291 9.84 -1.77 -9.52
N ARG A 292 10.07 -0.86 -8.56
CA ARG A 292 11.05 -1.06 -7.48
C ARG A 292 10.39 -1.86 -6.35
N GLY A 293 10.83 -3.10 -6.14
CA GLY A 293 10.39 -3.93 -5.00
C GLY A 293 8.94 -4.41 -5.08
N LEU A 294 8.45 -4.96 -3.97
CA LEU A 294 7.07 -5.44 -3.78
C LEU A 294 6.61 -5.08 -2.36
N PRO A 295 6.22 -3.83 -2.08
CA PRO A 295 5.80 -3.42 -0.75
C PRO A 295 4.46 -4.06 -0.40
N VAL A 296 4.42 -5.01 0.54
CA VAL A 296 3.20 -5.69 0.96
C VAL A 296 2.71 -5.07 2.27
N SER A 297 1.44 -4.67 2.33
CA SER A 297 0.81 -4.22 3.56
C SER A 297 0.21 -5.39 4.35
N SER A 298 0.26 -5.28 5.66
CA SER A 298 -0.34 -6.22 6.60
C SER A 298 -0.90 -5.45 7.78
N SER A 299 -2.21 -5.58 7.98
CA SER A 299 -2.95 -4.95 9.05
C SER A 299 -3.20 -5.91 10.20
N PHE A 300 -3.06 -5.40 11.42
CA PHE A 300 -3.22 -6.11 12.67
C PHE A 300 -4.14 -5.31 13.60
N CYS A 301 -4.96 -5.99 14.39
CA CYS A 301 -5.78 -5.38 15.44
C CYS A 301 -5.43 -5.98 16.78
N VAL A 302 -5.50 -5.17 17.83
CA VAL A 302 -5.35 -5.66 19.21
C VAL A 302 -6.71 -5.68 19.87
N PHE A 303 -7.03 -6.83 20.44
CA PHE A 303 -8.20 -7.03 21.27
C PHE A 303 -7.79 -7.15 22.74
N GLU A 304 -8.29 -6.24 23.57
CA GLU A 304 -8.09 -6.25 25.02
C GLU A 304 -9.29 -6.90 25.72
N ALA A 305 -9.04 -7.84 26.63
CA ALA A 305 -10.09 -8.48 27.42
C ALA A 305 -10.80 -7.54 28.42
N ASP A 306 -10.16 -6.42 28.79
CA ASP A 306 -10.51 -5.63 29.97
C ASP A 306 -11.76 -4.76 29.77
N ALA A 307 -12.10 -4.40 28.52
CA ALA A 307 -13.36 -3.71 28.22
C ALA A 307 -14.62 -4.54 28.56
N ALA A 308 -14.47 -5.85 28.78
CA ALA A 308 -15.53 -6.78 29.17
C ALA A 308 -15.45 -7.24 30.64
N SER A 309 -14.52 -6.70 31.45
CA SER A 309 -14.33 -7.10 32.86
C SER A 309 -15.60 -6.92 33.71
N GLY A 310 -16.45 -5.96 33.38
CA GLY A 310 -17.77 -5.78 34.02
C GLY A 310 -18.78 -6.91 33.75
N TRP A 311 -18.63 -7.67 32.66
CA TRP A 311 -19.55 -8.76 32.29
C TRP A 311 -18.96 -10.16 32.45
N ARG A 312 -17.63 -10.26 32.62
CA ARG A 312 -16.92 -11.52 32.90
C ARG A 312 -17.42 -12.18 34.20
N ALA A 313 -17.93 -11.39 35.15
CA ALA A 313 -18.60 -11.87 36.36
C ALA A 313 -19.91 -12.64 36.11
N VAL A 314 -20.52 -12.51 34.92
CA VAL A 314 -21.83 -13.11 34.60
C VAL A 314 -21.70 -14.33 33.66
N VAL A 315 -20.65 -14.40 32.84
CA VAL A 315 -20.53 -15.39 31.74
C VAL A 315 -19.57 -16.54 32.04
N VAL A 316 -18.61 -16.38 32.96
CA VAL A 316 -17.63 -17.43 33.30
C VAL A 316 -17.81 -17.84 34.75
N PRO A 317 -18.35 -19.06 35.04
CA PRO A 317 -18.47 -19.58 36.41
C PRO A 317 -17.13 -19.69 37.16
N ASP A 318 -16.00 -19.77 36.45
CA ASP A 318 -14.64 -19.85 37.03
C ASP A 318 -14.04 -18.48 37.41
N ALA A 319 -14.77 -17.38 37.22
CA ALA A 319 -14.31 -16.05 37.68
C ALA A 319 -14.23 -15.97 39.22
N GLU A 320 -14.80 -16.93 39.95
CA GLU A 320 -14.65 -17.04 41.40
C GLU A 320 -13.34 -17.71 41.82
N GLU A 321 -12.80 -18.67 41.04
CA GLU A 321 -11.47 -19.25 41.30
C GLU A 321 -10.34 -18.26 40.95
N GLU A 322 -10.55 -17.36 39.98
CA GLU A 322 -9.62 -16.25 39.70
C GLU A 322 -9.73 -15.07 40.69
N ARG A 323 -10.66 -15.08 41.67
CA ARG A 323 -10.71 -14.05 42.74
C ARG A 323 -9.63 -14.21 43.80
N GLU A 324 -9.04 -15.40 43.94
CA GLU A 324 -8.00 -15.66 44.95
C GLU A 324 -6.59 -15.28 44.48
N LEU A 325 -6.42 -14.81 43.23
CA LEU A 325 -5.14 -14.38 42.69
C LEU A 325 -5.04 -12.84 42.70
N ASP A 326 -4.17 -12.36 43.59
CA ASP A 326 -3.76 -10.97 43.87
C ASP A 326 -4.06 -9.90 42.79
N ASP A 327 -4.75 -8.83 43.21
CA ASP A 327 -5.03 -7.61 42.44
C ASP A 327 -3.77 -6.89 41.89
N SER A 328 -2.57 -7.23 42.38
CA SER A 328 -1.30 -6.70 41.86
C SER A 328 -0.87 -7.35 40.54
N ALA A 329 -1.28 -8.60 40.27
CA ALA A 329 -0.97 -9.33 39.04
C ALA A 329 -1.93 -8.98 37.87
N ARG A 330 -3.10 -8.39 38.17
CA ARG A 330 -4.08 -7.92 37.16
C ARG A 330 -3.54 -6.82 36.25
N ARG A 331 -2.65 -5.95 36.74
CA ARG A 331 -2.04 -4.89 35.92
C ARG A 331 -1.01 -5.40 34.92
N GLY A 332 -0.47 -6.61 35.12
CA GLY A 332 0.53 -7.22 34.24
C GLY A 332 -0.03 -8.24 33.24
N ASN A 333 -1.17 -8.85 33.56
CA ASN A 333 -1.84 -9.86 32.70
C ASN A 333 -3.15 -9.32 32.13
N GLN A 334 -3.12 -8.15 31.49
CA GLN A 334 -4.17 -7.84 30.52
C GLN A 334 -4.07 -8.91 29.42
N ARG A 335 -5.02 -9.85 29.39
CA ARG A 335 -5.08 -10.85 28.32
C ARG A 335 -5.40 -10.10 27.02
N ARG A 336 -4.38 -10.01 26.17
CA ARG A 336 -4.39 -9.29 24.89
C ARG A 336 -4.23 -10.31 23.79
N TRP A 337 -4.98 -10.12 22.71
CA TRP A 337 -4.81 -10.90 21.49
C TRP A 337 -4.51 -9.97 20.33
N ILE A 338 -3.42 -10.26 19.63
CA ILE A 338 -3.07 -9.60 18.39
C ILE A 338 -3.63 -10.46 17.27
N LEU A 339 -4.51 -9.87 16.47
CA LEU A 339 -5.22 -10.51 15.37
C LEU A 339 -4.63 -9.98 14.07
N ALA A 340 -4.06 -10.88 13.26
CA ALA A 340 -3.65 -10.57 11.90
C ALA A 340 -4.88 -10.56 10.98
N ASP A 341 -4.92 -9.58 10.07
CA ASP A 341 -5.96 -9.44 9.06
C ASP A 341 -7.38 -9.45 9.67
N PRO A 342 -7.74 -8.34 10.36
CA PRO A 342 -8.99 -8.22 11.09
C PRO A 342 -10.20 -8.21 10.16
N ASP A 343 -11.28 -8.78 10.65
CA ASP A 343 -12.59 -8.72 9.98
C ASP A 343 -13.32 -7.43 10.32
N GLY A 344 -14.31 -7.04 9.51
CA GLY A 344 -15.11 -5.84 9.80
C GLY A 344 -15.78 -5.85 11.19
N TYR A 345 -16.05 -7.05 11.72
CA TYR A 345 -16.54 -7.24 13.08
C TYR A 345 -15.48 -6.92 14.15
N GLU A 346 -14.27 -7.44 13.98
CA GLU A 346 -13.16 -7.24 14.91
C GLU A 346 -12.61 -5.82 14.83
N GLU A 347 -12.58 -5.26 13.62
CA GLU A 347 -12.19 -3.88 13.35
C GLU A 347 -13.08 -2.92 14.14
N GLY A 348 -14.40 -3.14 14.16
CA GLY A 348 -15.34 -2.32 14.92
C GLY A 348 -15.19 -2.44 16.45
N LEU A 349 -14.53 -3.49 16.92
CA LEU A 349 -14.35 -3.79 18.34
C LEU A 349 -13.00 -3.33 18.90
N SER A 350 -11.96 -3.45 18.07
CA SER A 350 -10.60 -3.06 18.41
C SER A 350 -10.44 -1.55 18.41
N GLN A 351 -9.83 -1.01 19.46
CA GLN A 351 -9.43 0.41 19.52
C GLN A 351 -8.01 0.64 19.00
N GLU A 352 -7.20 -0.41 18.93
CA GLU A 352 -5.80 -0.34 18.49
C GLU A 352 -5.61 -1.14 17.21
N ARG A 353 -5.05 -0.48 16.20
CA ARG A 353 -4.73 -1.04 14.89
C ARG A 353 -3.29 -0.73 14.52
N VAL A 354 -2.61 -1.71 13.95
CA VAL A 354 -1.24 -1.58 13.47
C VAL A 354 -1.23 -1.97 12.00
N CYS A 355 -0.71 -1.10 11.15
CA CYS A 355 -0.46 -1.40 9.74
C CYS A 355 1.04 -1.39 9.51
N VAL A 356 1.57 -2.49 8.98
CA VAL A 356 2.98 -2.65 8.64
C VAL A 356 3.08 -2.85 7.13
N VAL A 357 3.92 -2.07 6.48
CA VAL A 357 4.29 -2.26 5.07
C VAL A 357 5.73 -2.69 5.01
N VAL A 358 5.94 -3.89 4.49
CA VAL A 358 7.26 -4.51 4.36
C VAL A 358 7.62 -4.68 2.90
N ASP A 359 8.88 -4.40 2.57
CA ASP A 359 9.47 -4.76 1.29
C ASP A 359 10.72 -5.60 1.54
N LYS A 360 10.99 -6.54 0.64
CA LYS A 360 12.18 -7.38 0.69
C LYS A 360 12.99 -7.12 -0.55
N GLU A 361 14.14 -6.50 -0.35
CA GLU A 361 15.03 -6.14 -1.44
C GLU A 361 15.47 -7.40 -2.19
N GLN A 362 15.37 -7.37 -3.52
CA GLN A 362 15.70 -8.54 -4.37
C GLN A 362 17.23 -8.81 -4.45
N GLY A 363 18.05 -7.95 -3.85
CA GLY A 363 19.51 -8.06 -3.82
C GLY A 363 20.06 -8.63 -2.50
N GLY A 364 20.29 -9.94 -2.44
CA GLY A 364 21.45 -10.48 -1.72
C GLY A 364 21.52 -10.33 -0.19
N LYS A 365 20.39 -10.41 0.51
CA LYS A 365 20.20 -10.90 1.90
C LYS A 365 18.75 -10.60 2.18
N GLY A 366 17.95 -11.55 2.66
CA GLY A 366 16.51 -11.35 2.92
C GLY A 366 16.19 -10.37 4.05
N LYS A 367 16.84 -9.22 4.09
CA LYS A 367 16.60 -8.14 5.03
C LYS A 367 15.27 -7.52 4.67
N THR A 368 14.33 -7.66 5.58
CA THR A 368 13.03 -7.01 5.51
C THR A 368 13.22 -5.53 5.79
N VAL A 369 12.85 -4.69 4.83
CA VAL A 369 12.83 -3.24 4.99
C VAL A 369 11.40 -2.87 5.33
N VAL A 370 11.22 -2.27 6.51
CA VAL A 370 9.93 -1.70 6.90
C VAL A 370 9.85 -0.33 6.27
N LEU A 371 8.98 -0.17 5.27
CA LEU A 371 8.78 1.11 4.58
C LEU A 371 7.85 2.02 5.37
N LYS A 372 6.80 1.43 5.94
CA LYS A 372 5.81 2.17 6.72
C LYS A 372 5.35 1.35 7.90
N LEU A 373 5.25 2.01 9.05
CA LEU A 373 4.65 1.46 10.24
C LEU A 373 3.72 2.50 10.84
N GLU A 374 2.43 2.20 10.84
CA GLU A 374 1.40 3.02 11.49
C GLU A 374 0.83 2.26 12.67
N LYS A 375 0.86 2.89 13.85
CA LYS A 375 0.20 2.42 15.06
C LYS A 375 -0.87 3.44 15.41
N ASN A 376 -2.13 3.04 15.28
CA ASN A 376 -3.28 3.89 15.51
C ASN A 376 -4.05 3.37 16.72
N GLY A 377 -4.12 4.20 17.77
CA GLY A 377 -4.87 3.91 18.99
C GLY A 377 -4.14 3.03 20.00
N GLY A 378 -4.74 2.94 21.19
CA GLY A 378 -4.32 2.10 22.32
C GLY A 378 -2.90 2.32 22.85
N TRP A 379 -2.58 1.57 23.90
CA TRP A 379 -1.28 1.59 24.58
C TRP A 379 -0.70 0.17 24.70
N ALA A 380 -1.30 -0.82 24.03
CA ALA A 380 -1.06 -2.22 24.31
C ALA A 380 0.17 -2.80 23.59
N VAL A 381 0.46 -2.34 22.37
CA VAL A 381 1.56 -2.93 21.56
C VAL A 381 2.92 -2.47 22.02
N ASP A 382 3.72 -3.43 22.50
CA ASP A 382 5.11 -3.26 22.88
C ASP A 382 6.09 -3.50 21.70
N ALA A 383 7.32 -3.00 21.83
CA ALA A 383 8.36 -3.14 20.80
C ALA A 383 8.73 -4.60 20.45
N LYS A 384 8.53 -5.55 21.39
CA LYS A 384 8.78 -6.99 21.14
C LYS A 384 7.70 -7.59 20.24
N GLU A 385 6.44 -7.24 20.51
CA GLU A 385 5.30 -7.69 19.71
C GLU A 385 5.35 -7.11 18.31
N LEU A 386 5.76 -5.85 18.19
CA LEU A 386 5.97 -5.19 16.90
C LEU A 386 7.00 -5.93 16.02
N LYS A 387 8.09 -6.45 16.60
CA LYS A 387 9.06 -7.26 15.86
C LYS A 387 8.44 -8.57 15.37
N ALA A 388 7.67 -9.25 16.23
CA ALA A 388 6.96 -10.46 15.82
C ALA A 388 5.94 -10.18 14.69
N LEU A 389 5.29 -9.02 14.71
CA LEU A 389 4.40 -8.60 13.62
C LEU A 389 5.16 -8.41 12.31
N VAL A 390 6.35 -7.81 12.35
CA VAL A 390 7.21 -7.67 11.15
C VAL A 390 7.63 -9.04 10.60
N ASP A 391 7.94 -10.00 11.46
CA ASP A 391 8.29 -11.37 11.04
C ASP A 391 7.11 -12.09 10.37
N ILE A 392 5.90 -11.92 10.92
CA ILE A 392 4.65 -12.44 10.32
C ILE A 392 4.37 -11.76 8.98
N SER A 393 4.55 -10.44 8.88
CA SER A 393 4.44 -9.70 7.62
C SER A 393 5.47 -10.16 6.58
N ALA A 394 6.67 -10.56 7.01
CA ALA A 394 7.70 -11.08 6.11
C ALA A 394 7.31 -12.43 5.49
N GLN A 395 6.71 -13.33 6.28
CA GLN A 395 6.15 -14.59 5.77
C GLN A 395 5.03 -14.30 4.77
N ARG A 396 4.16 -13.35 5.11
CA ARG A 396 3.04 -12.93 4.25
C ARG A 396 3.50 -12.36 2.91
N TRP A 397 4.61 -11.62 2.90
CA TRP A 397 5.23 -11.09 1.69
C TRP A 397 5.65 -12.22 0.74
N GLU A 398 6.22 -13.31 1.25
CA GLU A 398 6.63 -14.46 0.44
C GLU A 398 5.43 -15.17 -0.20
N GLU A 399 4.34 -15.35 0.55
CA GLU A 399 3.09 -15.92 0.03
C GLU A 399 2.51 -15.07 -1.10
N LEU A 400 2.43 -13.75 -0.90
CA LEU A 400 1.89 -12.84 -1.92
C LEU A 400 2.78 -12.75 -3.14
N LYS A 401 4.10 -12.77 -2.96
CA LYS A 401 5.04 -12.83 -4.08
C LYS A 401 4.82 -14.07 -4.94
N GLN A 402 4.66 -15.25 -4.31
CA GLN A 402 4.38 -16.49 -5.04
C GLN A 402 3.07 -16.42 -5.82
N ILE A 403 2.01 -15.87 -5.21
CA ILE A 403 0.70 -15.70 -5.87
C ILE A 403 0.82 -14.76 -7.07
N LEU A 404 1.51 -13.63 -6.91
CA LEU A 404 1.69 -12.63 -7.97
C LEU A 404 2.66 -13.06 -9.08
N GLU A 405 3.51 -14.07 -8.84
CA GLU A 405 4.36 -14.68 -9.87
C GLU A 405 3.65 -15.79 -10.64
N GLN A 406 2.59 -16.36 -10.08
CA GLN A 406 1.75 -17.38 -10.74
C GLN A 406 0.70 -16.77 -11.67
N CYS A 407 0.43 -15.47 -11.55
CA CYS A 407 -0.40 -14.66 -12.45
C CYS A 407 0.43 -14.04 -13.57
#